data_AF-A0AAV1MQQ3-F1
#
_entry.id   AF-A0AAV1MQQ3-F1
#
_cell.length_a   1.000
_cell.length_b   1.000
_cell.length_c   1.000
_cell.angle_alpha   90.00
_cell.angle_beta   90.00
_cell.angle_gamma   90.00
#
_symmetry.space_group_name_H-M   'P 1'
#
loop_
_entity.id
_entity.type
_entity.pdbx_description
1 polymer ?
#
loop_
_entity_poly.entity_id
_entity_poly.type
_entity_poly.pdbx_seq_one_letter_code
_entity_poly.pdbx_strand_id
1 'polypeptide(L)'
;MALATLFSLSLITLALANLHLSRASDRHAVYWNSSNLLLRREGFTVQVSVNDYLDIYCPHYNTTQRGTLERNTAEQYILYMVSYRGYRTCDPQLGFKRWECNRPHAPHGPIKFSEKFQRYSAFSLGYEFSVGQEYYYISTPTHHHGHSCLRLRVYVCCSTVSQADDDSSQSSPDYTVRPNIKIHNIDEFNPEVPKLEKSVSGSSPSRDRLLLTVAMLLVSAVLLS
;
A
#
# COMPACT_ATOMS: atom_id res chain seq x y z
N MET A 1 33.77 -29.43 -25.12
CA MET A 1 33.55 -28.05 -25.59
C MET A 1 32.09 -27.79 -25.96
N ALA A 2 31.53 -28.42 -27.00
CA ALA A 2 30.15 -28.13 -27.48
C ALA A 2 29.01 -28.46 -26.49
N LEU A 3 29.14 -29.52 -25.69
CA LEU A 3 28.14 -29.89 -24.68
C LEU A 3 28.06 -28.89 -23.51
N ALA A 4 29.20 -28.35 -23.08
CA ALA A 4 29.27 -27.36 -22.01
C ALA A 4 28.65 -26.02 -22.42
N THR A 5 28.87 -25.60 -23.68
CA THR A 5 28.29 -24.38 -24.24
C THR A 5 26.77 -24.47 -24.42
N LEU A 6 26.25 -25.65 -24.77
CA LEU A 6 24.80 -25.86 -24.88
C LEU A 6 24.11 -25.85 -23.50
N PHE A 7 24.76 -26.41 -22.48
CA PHE A 7 24.26 -26.41 -21.11
C PHE A 7 24.27 -25.01 -20.49
N SER A 8 25.30 -24.21 -20.76
CA SER A 8 25.37 -22.83 -20.28
C SER A 8 24.34 -21.91 -20.97
N LEU A 9 24.14 -22.03 -22.28
CA LEU A 9 23.07 -21.31 -22.98
C LEU A 9 21.66 -21.71 -22.48
N SER A 10 21.45 -23.00 -22.19
CA SER A 10 20.20 -23.50 -21.57
C SER A 10 19.98 -22.88 -20.18
N LEU A 11 21.01 -22.83 -19.33
CA LEU A 11 20.91 -22.21 -18.01
C LEU A 11 20.60 -20.71 -18.10
N ILE A 12 21.25 -19.99 -19.03
CA ILE A 12 21.04 -18.56 -19.25
C ILE A 12 19.63 -18.29 -19.76
N THR A 13 19.11 -19.11 -20.68
CA THR A 13 17.74 -18.97 -21.19
C THR A 13 16.70 -19.31 -20.12
N LEU A 14 16.91 -20.32 -19.27
CA LEU A 14 16.06 -20.56 -18.10
C LEU A 14 16.14 -19.42 -17.07
N ALA A 15 17.31 -18.80 -16.87
CA ALA A 15 17.45 -17.64 -15.99
C ALA A 15 16.72 -16.41 -16.56
N LEU A 16 16.82 -16.16 -17.86
CA LEU A 16 16.11 -15.10 -18.60
C LEU A 16 14.59 -15.34 -18.68
N ALA A 17 14.14 -16.60 -18.76
CA ALA A 17 12.73 -16.95 -18.69
C ALA A 17 12.16 -16.83 -17.27
N ASN A 18 12.96 -17.11 -16.23
CA ASN A 18 12.59 -16.86 -14.83
C ASN A 18 12.71 -15.39 -14.42
N LEU A 19 13.32 -14.55 -15.26
CA LEU A 19 13.30 -13.09 -15.17
C LEU A 19 11.96 -12.48 -15.63
N HIS A 20 10.94 -13.30 -15.98
CA HIS A 20 9.55 -12.84 -16.04
C HIS A 20 9.08 -12.37 -14.65
N LEU A 21 9.43 -11.11 -14.41
CA LEU A 21 8.88 -10.09 -13.54
C LEU A 21 7.85 -10.60 -12.53
N SER A 22 8.31 -11.34 -11.53
CA SER A 22 7.66 -11.30 -10.22
C SER A 22 7.87 -9.88 -9.69
N ARG A 23 7.01 -8.94 -10.09
CA ARG A 23 6.98 -7.60 -9.49
C ARG A 23 6.58 -7.82 -8.04
N ALA A 24 7.57 -7.81 -7.16
CA ALA A 24 7.35 -7.77 -5.73
C ALA A 24 6.47 -6.56 -5.44
N SER A 25 5.59 -6.69 -4.44
CA SER A 25 4.80 -5.58 -3.92
C SER A 25 5.70 -4.38 -3.67
N ASP A 26 5.49 -3.33 -4.45
CA ASP A 26 6.33 -2.13 -4.45
C ASP A 26 5.87 -1.19 -3.34
N ARG A 27 6.80 -0.39 -2.80
CA ARG A 27 6.51 0.53 -1.69
C ARG A 27 6.75 1.97 -2.13
N HIS A 28 5.71 2.77 -2.08
CA HIS A 28 5.72 4.17 -2.47
C HIS A 28 5.79 5.05 -1.21
N ALA A 29 6.85 5.85 -1.05
CA ALA A 29 7.03 6.70 0.11
C ALA A 29 6.61 8.16 -0.17
N VAL A 30 5.77 8.73 0.68
CA VAL A 30 5.35 10.14 0.59
C VAL A 30 5.57 10.83 1.94
N TYR A 31 6.41 11.87 1.95
CA TYR A 31 6.61 12.73 3.12
C TYR A 31 5.55 13.83 3.16
N TRP A 32 4.70 13.78 4.19
CA TRP A 32 3.50 14.60 4.30
C TRP A 32 3.72 15.84 5.16
N ASN A 33 4.31 16.88 4.58
CA ASN A 33 4.57 18.16 5.26
C ASN A 33 4.40 19.34 4.31
N SER A 34 4.29 20.55 4.86
CA SER A 34 4.08 21.78 4.08
C SER A 34 5.28 22.19 3.23
N SER A 35 6.50 21.77 3.64
CA SER A 35 7.74 21.97 2.88
C SER A 35 7.77 21.18 1.57
N ASN A 36 7.01 20.09 1.46
CA ASN A 36 6.86 19.33 0.23
C ASN A 36 5.92 20.05 -0.74
N LEU A 37 6.50 20.79 -1.68
CA LEU A 37 5.76 21.60 -2.65
C LEU A 37 4.84 20.79 -3.57
N LEU A 38 5.09 19.49 -3.76
CA LEU A 38 4.26 18.61 -4.58
C LEU A 38 2.85 18.49 -3.98
N LEU A 39 2.75 18.40 -2.65
CA LEU A 39 1.48 18.24 -1.94
C LEU A 39 0.65 19.53 -1.89
N ARG A 40 1.28 20.69 -2.08
CA ARG A 40 0.60 21.99 -2.07
C ARG A 40 -0.08 22.31 -3.40
N ARG A 41 0.40 21.73 -4.50
CA ARG A 41 -0.10 21.99 -5.85
C ARG A 41 -1.13 20.92 -6.26
N GLU A 42 -2.01 21.28 -7.19
CA GLU A 42 -2.86 20.28 -7.86
C GLU A 42 -2.01 19.36 -8.74
N GLY A 43 -2.39 18.09 -8.81
CA GLY A 43 -1.83 17.16 -9.78
C GLY A 43 -0.71 16.25 -9.30
N PHE A 44 -0.23 16.37 -8.05
CA PHE A 44 0.70 15.37 -7.51
C PHE A 44 0.00 14.01 -7.44
N THR A 45 0.51 13.08 -8.24
CA THR A 45 -0.10 11.77 -8.48
C THR A 45 0.93 10.68 -8.26
N VAL A 46 0.57 9.69 -7.45
CA VAL A 46 1.35 8.46 -7.28
C VAL A 46 0.62 7.34 -8.02
N GLN A 47 1.33 6.64 -8.90
CA GLN A 47 0.80 5.49 -9.60
C GLN A 47 1.20 4.21 -8.86
N VAL A 48 0.22 3.38 -8.53
CA VAL A 48 0.41 2.14 -7.78
C VAL A 48 -0.22 0.96 -8.51
N SER A 49 0.30 -0.25 -8.28
CA SER A 49 -0.35 -1.49 -8.70
C SER A 49 -1.19 -2.09 -7.57
N VAL A 50 -2.09 -3.00 -7.90
CA VAL A 50 -2.76 -3.82 -6.89
C VAL A 50 -1.69 -4.57 -6.08
N ASN A 51 -1.90 -4.68 -4.77
CA ASN A 51 -0.98 -5.22 -3.78
C ASN A 51 0.26 -4.38 -3.46
N ASP A 52 0.48 -3.22 -4.11
CA ASP A 52 1.51 -2.26 -3.68
C ASP A 52 1.12 -1.59 -2.35
N TYR A 53 2.09 -0.96 -1.70
CA TYR A 53 1.88 -0.16 -0.50
C TYR A 53 2.21 1.32 -0.73
N LEU A 54 1.43 2.21 -0.11
CA LEU A 54 1.76 3.62 0.06
C LEU A 54 2.08 3.88 1.53
N ASP A 55 3.33 4.25 1.79
CA ASP A 55 3.84 4.65 3.09
C ASP A 55 3.83 6.18 3.19
N ILE A 56 2.92 6.74 3.99
CA ILE A 56 2.82 8.17 4.25
C ILE A 56 3.54 8.49 5.56
N TYR A 57 4.60 9.29 5.48
CA TYR A 57 5.40 9.70 6.63
C TYR A 57 4.89 11.02 7.19
N CYS A 58 4.54 11.02 8.47
CA CYS A 58 4.16 12.23 9.21
C CYS A 58 5.36 13.18 9.40
N PRO A 59 5.12 14.50 9.56
CA PRO A 59 6.16 15.44 9.97
C PRO A 59 6.81 15.00 11.28
N HIS A 60 8.14 15.09 11.33
CA HIS A 60 8.92 14.75 12.52
C HIS A 60 9.94 15.85 12.80
N TYR A 61 10.04 16.23 14.06
CA TYR A 61 10.92 17.28 14.53
C TYR A 61 11.68 16.78 15.74
N ASN A 62 12.99 17.00 15.77
CA ASN A 62 13.82 16.63 16.89
C ASN A 62 13.50 17.51 18.11
N THR A 63 13.35 16.90 19.28
CA THR A 63 13.28 17.64 20.55
C THR A 63 14.64 18.25 20.83
N THR A 64 14.84 19.53 20.50
CA THR A 64 16.00 20.28 21.01
C THR A 64 15.68 20.86 22.39
N GLN A 65 16.70 20.99 23.25
CA GLN A 65 16.56 21.37 24.66
C GLN A 65 15.99 22.79 24.92
N ARG A 66 15.68 23.59 23.89
CA ARG A 66 14.91 24.85 24.00
C ARG A 66 13.40 24.59 23.96
N GLY A 67 12.96 23.66 24.81
CA GLY A 67 11.66 22.98 24.76
C GLY A 67 10.40 23.78 25.11
N THR A 68 10.33 25.09 24.91
CA THR A 68 9.14 25.88 25.30
C THR A 68 8.60 26.87 24.27
N LEU A 69 9.29 27.14 23.15
CA LEU A 69 8.84 28.17 22.18
C LEU A 69 8.21 27.62 20.88
N GLU A 70 8.37 26.33 20.54
CA GLU A 70 7.99 25.81 19.21
C GLU A 70 6.86 24.78 19.19
N ARG A 71 6.03 24.67 20.24
CA ARG A 71 4.80 23.85 20.15
C ARG A 71 3.84 24.37 19.06
N ASN A 72 3.98 25.65 18.68
CA ASN A 72 3.26 26.29 17.58
C ASN A 72 3.95 26.14 16.21
N THR A 73 5.13 25.51 16.11
CA THR A 73 5.88 25.34 14.85
C THR A 73 5.79 23.91 14.31
N ALA A 74 5.52 22.92 15.18
CA ALA A 74 5.47 21.53 14.77
C ALA A 74 4.15 21.19 14.05
N GLU A 75 4.25 20.94 12.75
CA GLU A 75 3.10 20.62 11.91
C GLU A 75 2.42 19.32 12.36
N GLN A 76 1.09 19.37 12.46
CA GLN A 76 0.23 18.25 12.80
C GLN A 76 -0.99 18.24 11.88
N TYR A 77 -1.37 17.04 11.43
CA TYR A 77 -2.38 16.87 10.39
C TYR A 77 -3.33 15.72 10.70
N ILE A 78 -4.58 15.85 10.27
CA ILE A 78 -5.52 14.74 10.15
C ILE A 78 -5.62 14.38 8.67
N LEU A 79 -5.44 13.11 8.35
CA LEU A 79 -5.44 12.57 7.00
C LEU A 79 -6.84 12.01 6.68
N TYR A 80 -7.39 12.40 5.54
CA TYR A 80 -8.71 11.96 5.07
C TYR A 80 -8.59 11.32 3.69
N MET A 81 -9.38 10.28 3.48
CA MET A 81 -9.66 9.75 2.15
C MET A 81 -10.99 10.33 1.69
N VAL A 82 -10.99 11.06 0.57
CA VAL A 82 -12.13 11.87 0.10
C VAL A 82 -12.51 11.55 -1.33
N SER A 83 -13.72 11.96 -1.70
CA SER A 83 -14.15 11.98 -3.10
C SER A 83 -13.36 13.01 -3.93
N TYR A 84 -13.45 12.90 -5.27
CA TYR A 84 -12.85 13.89 -6.18
C TYR A 84 -13.29 15.33 -5.86
N ARG A 85 -14.57 15.54 -5.51
CA ARG A 85 -15.07 16.85 -5.11
C ARG A 85 -14.36 17.36 -3.85
N GLY A 86 -14.22 16.50 -2.82
CA GLY A 86 -13.47 16.83 -1.60
C GLY A 86 -12.01 17.16 -1.85
N TYR A 87 -11.35 16.47 -2.78
CA TYR A 87 -9.98 16.77 -3.21
C TYR A 87 -9.83 18.15 -3.87
N ARG A 88 -10.81 18.55 -4.68
CA ARG A 88 -10.84 19.85 -5.36
C ARG A 88 -11.13 20.99 -4.39
N THR A 89 -12.05 20.78 -3.45
CA THR A 89 -12.50 21.81 -2.50
C THR A 89 -11.73 21.80 -1.17
N CYS A 90 -10.80 20.86 -0.97
CA CYS A 90 -10.14 20.63 0.32
C CYS A 90 -11.14 20.38 1.47
N ASP A 91 -12.27 19.72 1.20
CA ASP A 91 -13.32 19.50 2.19
C ASP A 91 -13.25 18.10 2.82
N PRO A 92 -12.88 17.97 4.12
CA PRO A 92 -12.78 16.68 4.80
C PRO A 92 -14.13 16.02 5.06
N GLN A 93 -15.26 16.74 4.96
CA GLN A 93 -16.60 16.18 5.16
C GLN A 93 -17.05 15.28 4.01
N LEU A 94 -16.39 15.38 2.84
CA LEU A 94 -16.69 14.59 1.65
C LEU A 94 -15.89 13.27 1.60
N GLY A 95 -15.62 12.70 2.77
CA GLY A 95 -14.82 11.50 2.95
C GLY A 95 -14.79 11.02 4.40
N PHE A 96 -13.77 10.24 4.74
CA PHE A 96 -13.58 9.72 6.09
C PHE A 96 -12.14 9.85 6.54
N LYS A 97 -11.97 9.99 7.85
CA LYS A 97 -10.66 10.06 8.50
C LYS A 97 -9.93 8.74 8.35
N ARG A 98 -8.70 8.78 7.85
CA ARG A 98 -7.84 7.61 7.64
C ARG A 98 -6.71 7.48 8.66
N TRP A 99 -6.12 8.61 9.06
CA TRP A 99 -4.97 8.64 9.98
C TRP A 99 -4.82 10.00 10.71
N GLU A 100 -4.03 10.05 11.78
CA GLU A 100 -3.64 11.29 12.47
C GLU A 100 -2.12 11.36 12.67
N CYS A 101 -1.53 12.45 12.18
CA CYS A 101 -0.16 12.84 12.47
C CYS A 101 -0.15 13.81 13.66
N ASN A 102 -0.29 13.26 14.88
CA ASN A 102 -0.39 14.03 16.14
C ASN A 102 0.83 13.89 17.07
N ARG A 103 1.87 13.17 16.64
CA ARG A 103 3.10 12.93 17.43
C ARG A 103 4.35 13.40 16.67
N PRO A 104 4.58 14.72 16.57
CA PRO A 104 5.73 15.27 15.83
C PRO A 104 7.10 14.94 16.45
N HIS A 105 7.15 14.64 17.76
CA HIS A 105 8.38 14.34 18.49
C HIS A 105 8.47 12.85 18.88
N ALA A 106 8.00 11.96 18.01
CA ALA A 106 8.05 10.53 18.27
C ALA A 106 9.51 10.05 18.49
N PRO A 107 9.77 9.20 19.51
CA PRO A 107 11.13 8.83 19.92
C PRO A 107 11.86 7.93 18.91
N HIS A 108 11.13 7.23 18.05
CA HIS A 108 11.68 6.29 17.06
C HIS A 108 11.69 6.86 15.63
N GLY A 109 11.73 8.19 15.49
CA GLY A 109 11.70 8.87 14.20
C GLY A 109 10.27 9.09 13.66
N PRO A 110 10.14 9.44 12.37
CA PRO A 110 8.85 9.75 11.76
C PRO A 110 7.88 8.55 11.80
N ILE A 111 6.67 8.80 12.29
CA ILE A 111 5.59 7.82 12.25
C ILE A 111 5.13 7.67 10.80
N LYS A 112 4.92 6.43 10.36
CA LYS A 112 4.35 6.15 9.04
C LYS A 112 3.00 5.45 9.12
N PHE A 113 2.10 5.87 8.26
CA PHE A 113 0.86 5.18 7.93
C PHE A 113 1.08 4.41 6.62
N SER A 114 0.71 3.13 6.61
CA SER A 114 0.84 2.28 5.43
C SER A 114 -0.54 1.88 4.92
N GLU A 115 -0.85 2.22 3.68
CA GLU A 115 -2.02 1.75 2.96
C GLU A 115 -1.60 0.63 1.99
N LYS A 116 -2.39 -0.44 1.92
CA LYS A 116 -2.19 -1.50 0.93
C LYS A 116 -3.30 -1.44 -0.11
N PHE A 117 -2.93 -1.38 -1.38
CA PHE A 117 -3.89 -1.32 -2.49
C PHE A 117 -4.42 -2.71 -2.85
N GLN A 118 -5.19 -3.30 -1.96
CA GLN A 118 -5.77 -4.63 -2.16
C GLN A 118 -7.21 -4.57 -2.68
N ARG A 119 -7.59 -5.54 -3.52
CA ARG A 119 -8.93 -5.64 -4.09
C ARG A 119 -9.98 -6.07 -3.08
N TYR A 120 -9.60 -6.93 -2.15
CA TYR A 120 -10.48 -7.46 -1.11
C TYR A 120 -9.88 -7.17 0.25
N SER A 121 -10.68 -6.59 1.14
CA SER A 121 -10.24 -6.28 2.48
C SER A 121 -10.70 -7.34 3.48
N ALA A 122 -9.76 -7.88 4.27
CA ALA A 122 -10.09 -8.79 5.36
C ALA A 122 -10.75 -8.08 6.56
N PHE A 123 -10.79 -6.75 6.56
CA PHE A 123 -11.40 -5.94 7.60
C PHE A 123 -12.72 -5.35 7.11
N SER A 124 -13.78 -5.44 7.93
CA SER A 124 -15.12 -4.97 7.57
C SER A 124 -15.22 -3.47 7.31
N LEU A 125 -14.32 -2.67 7.91
CA LEU A 125 -14.18 -1.23 7.64
C LEU A 125 -12.93 -0.92 6.79
N GLY A 126 -12.31 -1.95 6.22
CA GLY A 126 -11.17 -1.78 5.36
C GLY A 126 -11.60 -1.30 3.97
N TYR A 127 -10.72 -0.57 3.30
CA TYR A 127 -11.01 -0.04 1.98
C TYR A 127 -10.55 -0.99 0.88
N GLU A 128 -11.28 -1.02 -0.23
CA GLU A 128 -11.03 -1.87 -1.38
C GLU A 128 -10.65 -1.03 -2.59
N PHE A 129 -9.62 -1.46 -3.31
CA PHE A 129 -9.03 -0.71 -4.42
C PHE A 129 -9.20 -1.45 -5.73
N SER A 130 -9.68 -0.73 -6.74
CA SER A 130 -9.98 -1.23 -8.08
C SER A 130 -9.00 -0.67 -9.10
N VAL A 131 -8.65 -1.50 -10.09
CA VAL A 131 -7.80 -1.10 -11.21
C VAL A 131 -8.51 -0.05 -12.06
N GLY A 132 -7.75 0.90 -12.59
CA GLY A 132 -8.24 2.02 -13.40
C GLY A 132 -8.94 3.11 -12.61
N GLN A 133 -8.94 3.04 -11.27
CA GLN A 133 -9.58 4.04 -10.40
C GLN A 133 -8.57 4.98 -9.76
N GLU A 134 -9.04 6.20 -9.51
CA GLU A 134 -8.30 7.24 -8.80
C GLU A 134 -8.85 7.43 -7.39
N TYR A 135 -7.95 7.52 -6.42
CA TYR A 135 -8.23 7.71 -5.01
C TYR A 135 -7.55 8.96 -4.50
N TYR A 136 -8.22 9.67 -3.59
CA TYR A 136 -7.79 11.01 -3.21
C TYR A 136 -7.60 11.12 -1.70
N TYR A 137 -6.44 11.64 -1.32
CA TYR A 137 -6.08 11.93 0.05
C TYR A 137 -5.90 13.42 0.24
N ILE A 138 -6.43 13.96 1.33
CA ILE A 138 -6.19 15.34 1.76
C ILE A 138 -5.81 15.37 3.24
N SER A 139 -5.24 16.49 3.68
CA SER A 139 -5.06 16.74 5.11
C SER A 139 -5.43 18.15 5.54
N THR A 140 -6.00 18.25 6.73
CA THR A 140 -6.23 19.52 7.40
C THR A 140 -5.30 19.66 8.61
N PRO A 141 -4.69 20.85 8.83
CA PRO A 141 -3.90 21.11 10.02
C PRO A 141 -4.77 21.08 11.28
N THR A 142 -4.24 20.59 12.40
CA THR A 142 -4.99 20.50 13.68
C THR A 142 -5.04 21.82 14.45
N HIS A 143 -4.01 22.65 14.33
CA HIS A 143 -3.84 23.86 15.16
C HIS A 143 -3.81 25.18 14.36
N HIS A 144 -3.75 25.12 13.03
CA HIS A 144 -3.61 26.33 12.20
C HIS A 144 -4.76 26.45 11.20
N HIS A 145 -5.81 27.18 11.59
CA HIS A 145 -6.92 27.49 10.69
C HIS A 145 -6.43 28.49 9.62
N GLY A 146 -6.50 28.10 8.34
CA GLY A 146 -6.23 29.00 7.20
C GLY A 146 -5.13 28.56 6.21
N HIS A 147 -4.40 27.47 6.47
CA HIS A 147 -3.46 26.94 5.47
C HIS A 147 -4.18 26.15 4.36
N SER A 148 -3.67 26.25 3.13
CA SER A 148 -4.07 25.40 2.01
C SER A 148 -3.89 23.92 2.37
N CYS A 149 -4.90 23.07 2.13
CA CYS A 149 -4.77 21.65 2.40
C CYS A 149 -3.64 21.02 1.58
N LEU A 150 -2.97 20.03 2.16
CA LEU A 150 -2.08 19.14 1.42
C LEU A 150 -2.93 18.06 0.78
N ARG A 151 -2.59 17.65 -0.45
CA ARG A 151 -3.38 16.67 -1.18
C ARG A 151 -2.55 15.80 -2.11
N LEU A 152 -3.02 14.58 -2.29
CA LEU A 152 -2.40 13.54 -3.10
C LEU A 152 -3.49 12.81 -3.88
N ARG A 153 -3.23 12.59 -5.18
CA ARG A 153 -3.99 11.65 -6.01
C ARG A 153 -3.22 10.35 -6.12
N VAL A 154 -3.92 9.23 -6.03
CA VAL A 154 -3.35 7.91 -6.25
C VAL A 154 -4.10 7.24 -7.38
N TYR A 155 -3.39 6.80 -8.42
CA TYR A 155 -3.97 6.08 -9.54
C TYR A 155 -3.56 4.61 -9.48
N VAL A 156 -4.55 3.71 -9.43
CA VAL A 156 -4.30 2.27 -9.42
C VAL A 156 -4.28 1.76 -10.85
N CYS A 157 -3.11 1.53 -11.42
CA CYS A 157 -2.97 1.32 -12.86
C CYS A 157 -3.18 -0.13 -13.31
N CYS A 158 -2.62 -1.10 -12.58
CA CYS A 158 -2.46 -2.46 -13.07
C CYS A 158 -2.73 -3.50 -11.98
N SER A 159 -3.23 -4.67 -12.38
CA SER A 159 -3.16 -5.87 -11.57
C SER A 159 -1.74 -6.44 -11.57
N THR A 160 -1.34 -7.10 -10.48
CA THR A 160 -0.13 -7.92 -10.48
C THR A 160 -0.38 -9.14 -11.37
N VAL A 161 0.55 -9.43 -12.28
CA VAL A 161 0.46 -10.46 -13.35
C VAL A 161 0.00 -11.84 -12.84
N SER A 162 0.20 -12.16 -11.56
CA SER A 162 -0.32 -13.37 -10.91
C SER A 162 -1.85 -13.47 -10.80
N GLN A 163 -2.60 -12.44 -11.17
CA GLN A 163 -4.08 -12.43 -11.21
C GLN A 163 -4.66 -12.17 -12.61
N ALA A 164 -3.81 -11.99 -13.63
CA ALA A 164 -4.29 -11.79 -15.00
C ALA A 164 -4.91 -13.08 -15.60
N ASP A 165 -4.51 -14.26 -15.10
CA ASP A 165 -5.04 -15.54 -15.58
C ASP A 165 -6.44 -15.86 -15.04
N ASP A 166 -6.88 -15.22 -13.95
CA ASP A 166 -8.21 -15.47 -13.35
C ASP A 166 -9.31 -14.58 -13.98
N ASP A 167 -8.93 -13.51 -14.67
CA ASP A 167 -9.87 -12.53 -15.28
C ASP A 167 -10.38 -12.96 -16.67
N SER A 168 -9.89 -14.08 -17.21
CA SER A 168 -10.29 -14.59 -18.53
C SER A 168 -11.47 -15.58 -18.50
N SER A 169 -11.98 -15.95 -17.32
CA SER A 169 -13.04 -16.96 -17.18
C SER A 169 -14.21 -16.59 -16.27
N GLN A 170 -14.44 -15.32 -15.98
CA GLN A 170 -15.61 -14.91 -15.18
C GLN A 170 -16.83 -14.63 -16.06
N SER A 171 -17.57 -15.70 -16.36
CA SER A 171 -19.00 -15.62 -16.66
C SER A 171 -19.75 -14.94 -15.50
N SER A 172 -20.78 -14.17 -15.82
CA SER A 172 -21.62 -13.43 -14.88
C SER A 172 -22.08 -14.30 -13.70
N PRO A 173 -21.91 -13.87 -12.44
CA PRO A 173 -22.51 -14.59 -11.33
C PRO A 173 -24.03 -14.42 -11.38
N ASP A 174 -24.70 -15.55 -11.53
CA ASP A 174 -26.13 -15.72 -11.41
C ASP A 174 -26.60 -15.18 -10.04
N TYR A 175 -27.54 -14.24 -10.07
CA TYR A 175 -28.09 -13.62 -8.87
C TYR A 175 -28.84 -14.70 -8.07
N THR A 176 -28.24 -15.23 -7.01
CA THR A 176 -28.98 -16.04 -6.05
C THR A 176 -29.96 -15.16 -5.28
N VAL A 177 -31.21 -15.26 -5.70
CA VAL A 177 -32.39 -14.72 -5.02
C VAL A 177 -32.39 -15.18 -3.57
N ARG A 178 -32.30 -14.23 -2.65
CA ARG A 178 -32.44 -14.41 -1.20
C ARG A 178 -33.86 -14.92 -0.87
N PRO A 179 -34.05 -16.11 -0.25
CA PRO A 179 -35.34 -16.45 0.30
C PRO A 179 -35.52 -15.78 1.68
N ASN A 180 -36.70 -15.20 1.85
CA ASN A 180 -37.28 -14.62 3.05
C ASN A 180 -36.95 -15.43 4.33
N ILE A 181 -36.20 -14.84 5.28
CA ILE A 181 -36.08 -15.37 6.65
C ILE A 181 -36.74 -14.38 7.60
N LYS A 182 -37.88 -14.80 8.15
CA LYS A 182 -38.57 -14.19 9.28
C LYS A 182 -37.75 -14.46 10.54
N ILE A 183 -37.36 -13.40 11.24
CA ILE A 183 -36.68 -13.50 12.54
C ILE A 183 -37.70 -13.97 13.58
N HIS A 184 -37.51 -15.16 14.13
CA HIS A 184 -37.98 -15.54 15.45
C HIS A 184 -36.77 -16.03 16.25
N ASN A 185 -36.48 -15.26 17.31
CA ASN A 185 -35.92 -15.62 18.61
C ASN A 185 -35.34 -17.04 18.76
N ILE A 186 -34.06 -17.15 19.13
CA ILE A 186 -33.55 -18.11 20.13
C ILE A 186 -32.29 -17.50 20.76
N ASP A 187 -32.38 -17.23 22.06
CA ASP A 187 -31.28 -17.11 23.01
C ASP A 187 -30.39 -18.37 22.96
N GLU A 188 -29.19 -18.29 22.38
CA GLU A 188 -28.08 -19.20 22.72
C GLU A 188 -26.74 -18.59 22.27
N PHE A 189 -26.17 -17.74 23.12
CA PHE A 189 -24.86 -17.13 22.90
C PHE A 189 -23.78 -18.04 23.52
N ASN A 190 -23.08 -18.84 22.71
CA ASN A 190 -21.84 -19.51 23.13
C ASN A 190 -20.62 -18.64 22.72
N PRO A 191 -19.83 -18.11 23.66
CA PRO A 191 -18.68 -17.28 23.33
C PRO A 191 -17.40 -18.13 23.30
N GLU A 192 -17.19 -18.92 22.25
CA GLU A 192 -15.86 -19.47 21.96
C GLU A 192 -15.22 -18.67 20.84
N VAL A 193 -14.42 -17.68 21.26
CA VAL A 193 -13.57 -16.87 20.38
C VAL A 193 -12.45 -17.76 19.84
N PRO A 194 -12.32 -17.97 18.53
CA PRO A 194 -11.17 -18.69 17.98
C PRO A 194 -9.90 -17.90 18.27
N LYS A 195 -8.93 -18.56 18.92
CA LYS A 195 -7.60 -18.02 19.22
C LYS A 195 -6.94 -17.54 17.92
N LEU A 196 -6.60 -16.26 17.88
CA LEU A 196 -5.84 -15.66 16.78
C LEU A 196 -4.43 -16.27 16.77
N GLU A 197 -4.18 -17.22 15.87
CA GLU A 197 -2.83 -17.73 15.64
C GLU A 197 -1.98 -16.63 15.03
N LYS A 198 -0.79 -16.42 15.62
CA LYS A 198 0.18 -15.40 15.19
C LYS A 198 0.49 -15.59 13.71
N SER A 199 0.24 -14.54 12.92
CA SER A 199 0.68 -14.43 11.54
C SER A 199 2.19 -14.71 11.44
N VAL A 200 2.53 -15.79 10.74
CA VAL A 200 3.89 -16.11 10.33
C VAL A 200 4.44 -14.94 9.53
N SER A 201 5.62 -14.45 9.92
CA SER A 201 6.40 -13.52 9.13
C SER A 201 6.74 -14.19 7.80
N GLY A 202 5.93 -13.94 6.77
CA GLY A 202 6.20 -14.39 5.42
C GLY A 202 7.53 -13.79 4.96
N SER A 203 8.56 -14.62 4.80
CA SER A 203 9.75 -14.25 4.07
C SER A 203 9.32 -13.85 2.65
N SER A 204 9.77 -12.68 2.21
CA SER A 204 9.46 -12.18 0.87
C SER A 204 9.96 -13.20 -0.18
N PRO A 205 9.08 -13.73 -1.05
CA PRO A 205 9.46 -14.69 -2.10
C PRO A 205 10.56 -14.15 -3.05
N SER A 206 10.74 -12.82 -3.08
CA SER A 206 11.75 -12.15 -3.90
C SER A 206 13.19 -12.43 -3.45
N ARG A 207 13.45 -12.67 -2.16
CA ARG A 207 14.82 -12.92 -1.67
C ARG A 207 15.30 -14.32 -2.02
N ASP A 208 14.43 -15.32 -1.90
CA ASP A 208 14.78 -16.72 -2.18
C ASP A 208 14.99 -16.95 -3.68
N ARG A 209 14.18 -16.31 -4.55
CA ARG A 209 14.40 -16.36 -6.00
C ARG A 209 15.62 -15.57 -6.47
N LEU A 210 15.95 -14.42 -5.85
CA LEU A 210 17.18 -13.69 -6.15
C LEU A 210 18.42 -14.55 -5.85
N LEU A 211 18.43 -15.22 -4.70
CA LEU A 211 19.51 -16.14 -4.32
C LEU A 211 19.64 -17.30 -5.31
N LEU A 212 18.53 -17.88 -5.74
CA LEU A 212 18.53 -18.92 -6.80
C LEU A 212 19.08 -18.39 -8.13
N THR A 213 18.69 -17.18 -8.57
CA THR A 213 19.19 -16.60 -9.83
C THR A 213 20.69 -16.30 -9.77
N VAL A 214 21.19 -15.79 -8.64
CA VAL A 214 22.63 -15.53 -8.43
C VAL A 214 23.40 -16.85 -8.39
N ALA A 215 22.87 -17.87 -7.71
CA ALA A 215 23.49 -19.20 -7.68
C ALA A 215 23.60 -19.82 -9.08
N MET A 216 22.54 -19.72 -9.89
CA MET A 216 22.53 -20.25 -11.27
C MET A 216 23.51 -19.49 -12.19
N LEU A 217 23.63 -18.17 -12.03
CA LEU A 217 24.60 -17.37 -12.77
C LEU A 217 26.05 -17.73 -12.39
N LEU A 218 26.34 -17.91 -11.10
CA LEU A 218 27.65 -18.34 -10.62
C LEU A 218 28.03 -19.74 -11.14
N VAL A 219 27.09 -20.69 -11.12
CA VAL A 219 27.31 -22.04 -11.66
C VAL A 219 27.57 -21.97 -13.17
N SER A 220 26.85 -21.13 -13.91
CA SER A 220 27.07 -20.97 -15.35
C SER A 220 28.44 -20.35 -15.68
N ALA A 221 28.92 -19.40 -14.87
CA ALA A 221 30.24 -18.79 -15.03
C ALA A 221 31.38 -19.78 -14.80
N VAL A 222 31.26 -20.66 -13.79
CA VAL A 222 32.24 -21.72 -13.49
C VAL A 222 32.29 -22.79 -14.58
N LEU A 223 31.17 -23.05 -15.26
CA LEU A 223 31.10 -24.01 -16.38
C LEU A 223 31.67 -23.44 -17.71
N LEU A 224 31.87 -22.12 -17.79
CA LEU A 224 32.39 -21.40 -18.96
C LEU A 224 33.89 -21.05 -18.86
N SER A 225 34.45 -21.08 -17.65
CA SER A 225 35.90 -20.92 -17.35
C SER A 225 36.66 -22.23 -17.44
#